data_AF-A0A353INI8-F1
#
_entry.id   AF-A0A353INI8-F1
#
_cell.length_a   1.000
_cell.length_b   1.000
_cell.length_c   1.000
_cell.angle_alpha   90.00
_cell.angle_beta   90.00
_cell.angle_gamma   90.00
#
_symmetry.space_group_name_H-M   'P 1'
#
loop_
_entity.id
_entity.type
_entity.pdbx_description
1 polymer ?
#
loop_
_entity_poly.entity_id
_entity_poly.type
_entity_poly.pdbx_seq_one_letter_code
_entity_poly.pdbx_strand_id
1 'polypeptide(L)' 'MADFMVEKGKRYKATITLGLLQSVASNEMVADKLRETGFADVSVTGSGRTRTATGLWARETVSGTIPNEISDIALMA' A
#
# COMPACT_ATOMS: atom_id res chain seq x y z
N MET A 1 7.71 -10.82 12.15
CA MET A 1 7.68 -10.25 10.79
C MET A 1 6.37 -10.69 10.18
N ALA A 2 5.57 -9.77 9.66
CA ALA A 2 4.30 -10.11 9.03
C ALA A 2 4.54 -10.25 7.53
N ASP A 3 4.18 -11.39 6.97
CA ASP A 3 4.28 -11.66 5.54
C ASP A 3 2.97 -11.26 4.86
N PHE A 4 3.05 -10.52 3.76
CA PHE A 4 1.89 -10.22 2.92
C PHE A 4 1.94 -11.06 1.65
N MET A 5 0.76 -11.37 1.12
CA MET A 5 0.58 -11.96 -0.19
C MET A 5 -0.42 -11.13 -0.98
N VAL A 6 0.02 -10.64 -2.13
CA VAL A 6 -0.81 -9.90 -3.09
C VAL A 6 -0.97 -10.76 -4.35
N GLU A 7 -2.21 -11.07 -4.69
CA GLU A 7 -2.56 -11.95 -5.80
C GLU A 7 -2.96 -11.14 -7.04
N LYS A 8 -2.60 -11.68 -8.20
CA LYS A 8 -2.93 -11.05 -9.49
C LYS A 8 -4.44 -10.85 -9.63
N GLY A 9 -4.84 -9.64 -10.00
CA GLY A 9 -6.21 -9.26 -10.28
C GLY A 9 -7.05 -8.96 -9.04
N LYS A 10 -6.45 -8.95 -7.85
CA LYS A 10 -7.15 -8.62 -6.60
C LYS A 10 -6.87 -7.19 -6.17
N ARG A 11 -7.88 -6.54 -5.57
CA ARG A 11 -7.77 -5.17 -5.05
C ARG A 11 -7.51 -5.24 -3.55
N TYR A 12 -6.54 -4.46 -3.08
CA TYR A 12 -6.12 -4.45 -1.69
C TYR A 12 -6.30 -3.05 -1.11
N LYS A 13 -6.52 -3.01 0.20
CA LYS A 13 -6.51 -1.81 1.02
C LYS A 13 -5.39 -1.96 2.05
N ALA A 14 -4.38 -1.11 1.97
CA ALA A 14 -3.31 -1.02 2.96
C ALA A 14 -3.50 0.20 3.85
N THR A 15 -3.36 0.00 5.16
CA THR A 15 -3.28 1.08 6.14
C THR A 15 -1.82 1.36 6.42
N ILE A 16 -1.37 2.54 6.01
CA ILE A 16 0.00 3.01 6.14
C ILE A 16 0.06 3.95 7.35
N THR A 17 0.93 3.63 8.30
CA THR A 17 1.27 4.51 9.41
C THR A 17 2.68 5.04 9.18
N LEU A 18 2.76 6.26 8.67
CA LEU A 18 4.03 6.89 8.35
C LEU A 18 4.79 7.23 9.65
N GLY A 19 6.05 6.80 9.72
CA GLY A 19 6.97 7.22 10.77
C GLY A 19 7.19 8.74 10.76
N LEU A 20 7.83 9.26 11.83
CA LEU A 20 8.10 10.69 12.02
C LEU A 20 8.82 11.35 10.82
N LEU A 21 9.65 10.60 10.07
CA LEU A 21 10.41 11.10 8.92
C LEU A 21 9.69 10.96 7.57
N GLN A 22 8.78 9.98 7.42
CA GLN A 22 8.04 9.74 6.17
C GLN A 22 6.66 10.42 6.13
N SER A 23 6.25 11.05 7.24
CA SER A 23 5.02 11.86 7.32
C SER A 23 4.96 13.00 6.29
N VAL A 24 6.08 13.37 5.67
CA VAL A 24 6.19 14.38 4.62
C VAL A 24 5.92 13.86 3.20
N ALA A 25 5.88 12.54 2.97
CA ALA A 25 5.54 12.03 1.64
C ALA A 25 4.11 12.44 1.30
N SER A 26 3.81 12.99 0.13
CA SER A 26 2.43 13.31 -0.28
C SER A 26 1.66 12.04 -0.66
N ASN A 27 0.32 12.09 -0.62
CA ASN A 27 -0.52 10.96 -1.05
C ASN A 27 -0.20 10.52 -2.48
N GLU A 28 0.09 11.47 -3.35
CA GLU A 28 0.52 11.21 -4.73
C GLU A 28 1.86 10.48 -4.81
N MET A 29 2.83 10.84 -3.97
CA MET A 29 4.15 10.18 -3.95
C MET A 29 4.04 8.73 -3.49
N VAL A 30 3.18 8.46 -2.51
CA VAL A 30 2.86 7.08 -2.07
C VAL A 30 2.16 6.31 -3.20
N ALA A 31 1.20 6.95 -3.87
CA ALA A 31 0.48 6.34 -4.98
C ALA A 31 1.42 5.99 -6.14
N ASP A 32 2.35 6.89 -6.48
CA ASP A 32 3.33 6.69 -7.53
C ASP A 32 4.25 5.52 -7.21
N LYS A 33 4.77 5.45 -5.98
CA LYS A 33 5.63 4.34 -5.55
C LYS A 33 4.91 2.98 -5.59
N LEU A 34 3.64 2.95 -5.19
CA LEU A 34 2.81 1.74 -5.31
C LEU A 34 2.63 1.35 -6.79
N ARG A 35 2.46 2.32 -7.69
CA ARG A 35 2.42 2.06 -9.14
C ARG A 35 3.74 1.51 -9.67
N GLU A 36 4.87 2.08 -9.25
CA GLU A 36 6.21 1.58 -9.60
C GLU A 36 6.41 0.11 -9.17
N THR A 37 5.87 -0.28 -8.01
CA THR A 37 5.97 -1.68 -7.54
C THR A 37 5.13 -2.66 -8.35
N GLY A 38 3.99 -2.23 -8.90
CA GLY A 38 3.09 -3.10 -9.67
C GLY A 38 1.60 -2.94 -9.42
N PHE A 39 1.20 -2.04 -8.52
CA PHE A 39 -0.22 -1.76 -8.32
C PHE A 39 -0.76 -0.86 -9.44
N ALA A 40 -1.86 -1.26 -10.05
CA ALA A 40 -2.68 -0.42 -10.90
C ALA A 40 -3.80 0.23 -10.10
N ASP A 41 -4.42 1.28 -10.65
CA ASP A 41 -5.59 1.94 -10.04
C ASP A 41 -5.38 2.33 -8.57
N VAL A 42 -4.20 2.89 -8.28
CA VAL A 42 -3.85 3.26 -6.91
C VAL A 42 -4.55 4.56 -6.51
N SER A 43 -5.20 4.56 -5.35
CA SER A 43 -5.76 5.73 -4.70
C SER A 43 -5.30 5.79 -3.24
N VAL A 44 -4.79 6.94 -2.82
CA VAL A 44 -4.32 7.15 -1.45
C VAL A 44 -5.11 8.28 -0.82
N THR A 45 -5.76 7.97 0.30
CA THR A 45 -6.58 8.90 1.05
C THR A 45 -6.17 8.92 2.51
N GLY A 46 -6.40 10.05 3.19
CA GLY A 46 -6.00 10.24 4.57
C GLY A 46 -5.04 11.42 4.73
N SER A 47 -4.89 11.84 5.98
CA SER A 47 -4.19 13.05 6.39
C SER A 47 -3.41 12.78 7.68
N GLY A 48 -2.25 13.42 7.82
CA GLY A 48 -1.38 13.20 8.98
C GLY A 48 -0.62 11.88 8.92
N ARG A 49 -0.58 11.15 10.04
CA ARG A 49 0.28 9.96 10.24
C ARG A 49 -0.32 8.67 9.68
N THR A 50 -1.64 8.60 9.54
CA THR A 50 -2.33 7.39 9.07
C THR A 50 -2.98 7.65 7.73
N ARG A 51 -2.72 6.76 6.77
CA ARG A 51 -3.25 6.84 5.41
C ARG A 51 -3.77 5.50 4.96
N THR A 52 -4.75 5.54 4.09
CA THR A 52 -5.35 4.37 3.46
C THR A 52 -5.01 4.40 1.99
N ALA A 53 -4.25 3.41 1.53
CA ALA A 53 -3.98 3.19 0.13
C ALA A 53 -4.85 2.04 -0.37
N THR A 54 -5.52 2.23 -1.51
CA THR A 54 -6.19 1.16 -2.25
C THR A 54 -5.51 1.00 -3.59
N GLY A 55 -5.44 -0.23 -4.09
CA GLY A 55 -4.84 -0.50 -5.40
C GLY A 55 -5.16 -1.91 -5.89
N LEU A 56 -5.24 -2.06 -7.21
CA LEU A 56 -5.36 -3.33 -7.90
C LEU A 56 -3.97 -3.93 -8.13
N TRP A 57 -3.71 -5.14 -7.68
CA TRP A 57 -2.46 -5.81 -8.00
C TRP A 57 -2.53 -6.41 -9.42
N ALA A 58 -1.93 -5.73 -10.41
CA ALA A 58 -1.98 -6.16 -11.81
C ALA A 58 -0.87 -7.15 -12.19
N ARG A 59 0.17 -7.23 -11.36
CA ARG A 59 1.32 -8.14 -11.53
C ARG A 59 1.00 -9.55 -11.05
N GLU A 60 1.90 -10.48 -11.36
CA GLU A 60 1.89 -11.84 -10.82
C GLU A 60 1.90 -11.86 -9.30
N THR A 61 1.35 -12.92 -8.72
CA THR A 61 1.21 -13.05 -7.27
C THR A 61 2.57 -12.94 -6.58
N VAL A 62 2.67 -12.02 -5.63
CA VAL A 62 3.90 -11.74 -4.88
C VAL A 62 3.63 -11.93 -3.40
N SER A 63 4.57 -12.60 -2.74
CA SER A 63 4.67 -12.60 -1.29
C SER A 63 5.93 -11.84 -0.85
N GLY A 64 5.83 -11.13 0.26
CA GLY A 64 6.93 -10.32 0.78
C GLY A 64 6.73 -9.95 2.24
N THR A 65 7.73 -9.31 2.82
CA THR A 65 7.66 -8.83 4.19
C THR A 65 6.97 -7.48 4.25
N ILE A 66 5.95 -7.35 5.09
CA ILE A 66 5.26 -6.08 5.33
C ILE A 66 6.29 -5.08 5.89
N PRO A 67 6.56 -3.97 5.20
CA PRO A 67 7.42 -2.92 5.75
C PRO A 67 6.78 -2.38 7.03
N ASN A 68 7.58 -2.02 8.03
CA ASN A 68 7.09 -1.56 9.35
C ASN A 68 6.17 -0.32 9.27
N GLU A 69 6.17 0.37 8.13
CA GLU A 69 5.31 1.52 7.82
C GLU A 69 3.87 1.11 7.49
N ILE A 70 3.62 -0.15 7.17
CA ILE A 70 2.29 -0.68 6.88
C ILE A 70 1.79 -1.41 8.13
N SER A 71 0.69 -0.90 8.69
CA SER A 71 0.10 -1.46 9.89
C SER A 71 -0.90 -2.57 9.58
N ASP A 72 -1.53 -2.53 8.41
CA ASP A 72 -2.56 -3.49 8.02
C ASP A 72 -2.68 -3.60 6.49
N ILE A 73 -2.99 -4.78 5.98
CA ILE A 73 -3.33 -5.03 4.57
C ILE A 73 -4.57 -5.92 4.53
N ALA A 74 -5.64 -5.41 3.95
CA ALA A 74 -6.90 -6.12 3.78
C ALA A 74 -7.23 -6.32 2.29
N LEU A 75 -7.68 -7.51 1.93
CA LEU A 75 -8.26 -7.77 0.61
C LEU A 75 -9.61 -7.05 0.50
N MET A 76 -9.83 -6.32 -0.58
CA MET A 76 -11.14 -5.77 -0.94
C MET A 76 -11.86 -6.80 -1.82
N ALA A 77 -12.95 -7.36 -1.29
CA ALA A 77 -13.83 -8.29 -2.01
C ALA A 77 -14.71 -7.55 -3.04
#